data_AF-A0A9D4AK72-F1
#
_entry.id   AF-A0A9D4AK72-F1
#
_cell.length_a   1.000
_cell.length_b   1.000
_cell.length_c   1.000
_cell.angle_alpha   90.00
_cell.angle_beta   90.00
_cell.angle_gamma   90.00
#
_symmetry.space_group_name_H-M   'P 1'
#
loop_
_entity.id
_entity.type
_entity.pdbx_description
1 polymer ?
#
loop_
_entity_poly.entity_id
_entity_poly.type
_entity_poly.pdbx_seq_one_letter_code
_entity_poly.pdbx_strand_id
1 'polypeptide(L)'
;MSNLAKLEFAAIDISGKNYLSWMLDAEIHLDAKGLGNTILADKEASNQDKAKSMIFIRHHLHEGLKVEYLTVKDPLELWKNLKERFDHQKTVILPKARYD
;
A
#
# COMPACT_ATOMS: atom_id res chain seq x y z
N MET A 1 -10.03 27.02 -4.97
CA MET A 1 -9.58 26.39 -3.72
C MET A 1 -9.58 24.89 -3.94
N SER A 2 -8.40 24.26 -4.02
CA SER A 2 -8.30 22.80 -4.15
C SER A 2 -8.65 22.18 -2.80
N ASN A 3 -9.81 21.51 -2.72
CA ASN A 3 -10.10 20.55 -1.66
C ASN A 3 -9.12 19.38 -1.85
N LEU A 4 -7.88 19.53 -1.39
CA LEU A 4 -7.03 18.37 -1.18
C LEU A 4 -7.72 17.57 -0.08
N ALA A 5 -8.38 16.48 -0.47
CA ALA A 5 -8.88 15.52 0.50
C ALA A 5 -7.72 15.17 1.43
N LYS A 6 -7.93 15.40 2.73
CA LYS A 6 -6.92 15.15 3.76
C LYS A 6 -6.69 13.64 3.80
N LEU A 7 -5.45 13.23 3.55
CA LEU A 7 -5.05 11.83 3.71
C LEU A 7 -5.21 11.40 5.17
N GLU A 8 -5.65 10.17 5.37
CA GLU A 8 -5.75 9.55 6.69
C GLU A 8 -4.36 9.37 7.32
N PHE A 9 -3.35 9.06 6.50
CA PHE A 9 -1.94 8.98 6.88
C PHE A 9 -1.03 9.34 5.70
N ALA A 10 0.28 9.41 5.93
CA ALA A 10 1.22 9.83 4.89
C ALA A 10 1.23 8.86 3.69
N ALA A 11 1.12 9.40 2.47
CA ALA A 11 1.26 8.61 1.26
C ALA A 11 2.67 7.98 1.16
N ILE A 12 2.80 6.82 0.50
CA ILE A 12 4.12 6.21 0.28
C ILE A 12 4.95 7.09 -0.65
N ASP A 13 6.15 7.44 -0.20
CA ASP A 13 7.13 8.22 -0.94
C ASP A 13 7.64 7.43 -2.15
N ILE A 14 8.02 8.11 -3.23
CA ILE A 14 8.53 7.45 -4.44
C ILE A 14 9.79 6.61 -4.19
N SER A 15 10.62 7.01 -3.21
CA SER A 15 11.79 6.23 -2.75
C SER A 15 11.40 5.02 -1.90
N GLY A 16 10.16 4.94 -1.44
CA GLY A 16 9.67 3.92 -0.54
C GLY A 16 10.12 4.10 0.91
N LYS A 17 10.89 5.13 1.29
CA LYS A 17 11.49 5.27 2.63
C LYS A 17 10.54 5.08 3.83
N ASN A 18 9.24 5.36 3.64
CA ASN A 18 8.18 5.22 4.63
C ASN A 18 7.29 3.98 4.38
N TYR A 19 7.75 3.01 3.59
CA TYR A 19 6.97 1.86 3.16
C TYR A 19 6.46 1.03 4.34
N LEU A 20 7.28 0.82 5.39
CA LEU A 20 6.84 0.00 6.53
C LEU A 20 5.70 0.62 7.32
N SER A 21 5.78 1.93 7.58
CA SER A 21 4.69 2.64 8.26
C SER A 21 3.45 2.70 7.36
N TRP A 22 3.64 3.01 6.07
CA TRP A 22 2.54 3.07 5.10
C TRP A 22 1.81 1.72 4.96
N MET A 23 2.56 0.62 4.87
CA MET A 23 2.04 -0.73 4.74
C MET A 23 1.19 -1.07 5.96
N LEU A 24 1.70 -0.82 7.17
CA LEU A 24 0.99 -1.06 8.42
C LEU A 24 -0.30 -0.24 8.50
N ASP A 25 -0.22 1.07 8.23
CA ASP A 25 -1.39 1.95 8.28
C ASP A 25 -2.44 1.53 7.25
N ALA A 26 -2.03 1.16 6.03
CA ALA A 26 -2.92 0.70 4.98
C ALA A 26 -3.60 -0.63 5.33
N GLU A 27 -2.88 -1.61 5.88
CA GLU A 27 -3.44 -2.90 6.34
C GLU A 27 -4.50 -2.67 7.42
N ILE A 28 -4.19 -1.88 8.45
CA ILE A 28 -5.12 -1.57 9.55
C ILE A 28 -6.38 -0.86 9.02
N HIS A 29 -6.22 0.10 8.11
CA HIS A 29 -7.35 0.84 7.55
C HIS A 29 -8.25 -0.04 6.67
N LEU A 30 -7.67 -0.95 5.89
CA LEU A 30 -8.45 -1.91 5.09
C LEU A 30 -9.20 -2.87 6.00
N ASP A 31 -8.55 -3.42 7.03
CA ASP A 31 -9.20 -4.32 7.98
C ASP A 31 -10.34 -3.63 8.76
N ALA A 32 -10.12 -2.41 9.24
CA ALA A 32 -11.15 -1.63 9.93
C ALA A 32 -12.39 -1.35 9.05
N LYS A 33 -12.23 -1.38 7.72
CA LYS A 33 -13.32 -1.22 6.75
C LYS A 33 -13.88 -2.55 6.23
N GLY A 34 -13.39 -3.69 6.71
CA GLY A 34 -13.76 -5.01 6.22
C GLY A 34 -13.24 -5.31 4.81
N LEU A 35 -12.19 -4.61 4.37
CA LEU A 35 -11.60 -4.69 3.03
C LEU A 35 -10.28 -5.46 3.00
N GLY A 36 -9.75 -5.95 4.14
CA GLY A 36 -8.46 -6.64 4.21
C GLY A 36 -8.32 -7.84 3.26
N ASN A 37 -9.41 -8.58 3.04
CA ASN A 37 -9.42 -9.70 2.10
C ASN A 37 -9.05 -9.32 0.66
N THR A 38 -9.24 -8.06 0.26
CA THR A 38 -8.97 -7.60 -1.12
C THR A 38 -7.48 -7.59 -1.49
N ILE A 39 -6.58 -7.66 -0.51
CA ILE A 39 -5.12 -7.71 -0.71
C ILE A 39 -4.51 -9.08 -0.36
N LEU A 40 -5.34 -10.11 -0.18
CA LEU A 40 -4.92 -11.49 0.08
C LEU A 40 -5.22 -12.40 -1.12
N ALA A 41 -4.26 -13.24 -1.51
CA ALA A 41 -4.39 -14.09 -2.71
C ALA A 41 -5.45 -15.19 -2.57
N ASP A 42 -5.64 -15.71 -1.37
CA ASP A 42 -6.50 -16.87 -1.11
C ASP A 42 -7.91 -16.46 -0.61
N LYS A 43 -8.27 -15.20 -0.79
CA LYS A 43 -9.55 -14.65 -0.36
C LYS A 43 -10.31 -14.08 -1.54
N GLU A 44 -11.59 -14.47 -1.64
CA GLU A 44 -12.51 -13.81 -2.56
C GLU A 44 -12.99 -12.49 -1.96
N ALA A 45 -13.11 -11.48 -2.81
CA ALA A 45 -13.69 -10.19 -2.48
C ALA A 45 -14.57 -9.73 -3.63
N SER A 46 -15.66 -9.03 -3.30
CA SER A 46 -16.57 -8.49 -4.30
C SER A 46 -15.85 -7.47 -5.20
N ASN A 47 -16.32 -7.31 -6.45
CA ASN A 47 -15.80 -6.26 -7.35
C ASN A 47 -15.95 -4.85 -6.73
N GLN A 48 -17.00 -4.64 -5.93
CA GLN A 48 -17.21 -3.38 -5.23
C GLN A 48 -16.13 -3.14 -4.17
N ASP A 49 -15.80 -4.16 -3.38
CA ASP A 49 -14.78 -4.04 -2.34
C ASP A 49 -13.39 -3.90 -2.95
N LYS A 50 -13.11 -4.62 -4.04
CA LYS A 50 -11.88 -4.41 -4.82
C LYS A 50 -11.75 -2.97 -5.31
N ALA A 51 -12.83 -2.39 -5.83
CA ALA A 51 -12.84 -1.00 -6.29
C ALA A 51 -12.61 -0.01 -5.14
N LYS A 52 -13.25 -0.21 -3.98
CA LYS A 52 -13.04 0.62 -2.78
C LYS A 52 -11.58 0.57 -2.32
N SER A 53 -11.00 -0.62 -2.23
CA SER A 53 -9.59 -0.81 -1.88
C SER A 53 -8.66 -0.17 -2.90
N MET A 54 -8.96 -0.31 -4.20
CA MET A 54 -8.14 0.31 -5.25
C MET A 54 -8.12 1.83 -5.14
N ILE A 55 -9.28 2.46 -4.92
CA ILE A 55 -9.38 3.91 -4.70
C ILE A 55 -8.55 4.32 -3.49
N PHE A 56 -8.69 3.58 -2.38
CA PHE A 56 -7.98 3.86 -1.14
C PHE A 56 -6.45 3.74 -1.27
N ILE A 57 -5.95 2.63 -1.82
CA ILE A 57 -4.51 2.41 -2.03
C ILE A 57 -3.96 3.50 -2.94
N ARG A 58 -4.62 3.77 -4.09
CA ARG A 58 -4.19 4.83 -5.01
C ARG A 58 -4.20 6.19 -4.34
N HIS A 59 -5.18 6.53 -3.51
CA HIS A 59 -5.23 7.81 -2.80
C HIS A 59 -3.96 8.06 -1.98
N HIS A 60 -3.40 7.00 -1.39
CA HIS A 60 -2.21 7.01 -0.56
C HIS A 60 -0.90 6.69 -1.31
N LEU A 61 -0.88 6.77 -2.65
CA LEU A 61 0.35 6.70 -3.43
C LEU A 61 0.89 8.10 -3.76
N HIS A 62 2.21 8.25 -3.77
CA HIS A 62 2.86 9.37 -4.45
C HIS A 62 2.48 9.40 -5.94
N GLU A 63 2.35 10.61 -6.51
CA GLU A 63 1.89 10.82 -7.89
C GLU A 63 2.71 10.04 -8.92
N GLY A 64 4.04 9.99 -8.78
CA GLY A 64 4.90 9.19 -9.66
C GLY A 64 4.54 7.69 -9.68
N LEU A 65 4.16 7.12 -8.53
CA LEU A 65 3.73 5.72 -8.44
C LEU A 65 2.33 5.52 -9.03
N LYS A 66 1.44 6.51 -8.92
CA LYS A 66 0.12 6.47 -9.58
C LYS A 66 0.25 6.39 -11.10
N VAL A 67 1.20 7.14 -11.67
CA VAL A 67 1.49 7.12 -13.11
C VAL A 67 2.08 5.78 -13.51
N GLU A 68 3.05 5.28 -12.76
CA GLU A 68 3.70 3.99 -13.06
C GLU A 68 2.71 2.82 -13.03
N TYR A 69 1.84 2.77 -12.03
CA TYR A 69 0.84 1.71 -11.89
C TYR A 69 -0.54 2.12 -12.44
N LEU A 70 -0.60 2.98 -13.47
CA LEU A 70 -1.86 3.47 -14.03
C LEU A 70 -2.72 2.35 -14.66
N THR A 71 -2.09 1.32 -15.21
CA THR A 71 -2.76 0.21 -15.91
C THR A 71 -3.21 -0.92 -14.97
N VAL A 72 -2.68 -0.99 -13.75
CA VAL A 72 -3.07 -1.99 -12.75
C VAL A 72 -4.47 -1.67 -12.24
N LYS A 73 -5.38 -2.65 -12.32
CA LYS A 73 -6.80 -2.49 -11.96
C LYS A 73 -7.22 -3.34 -10.77
N ASP A 74 -6.43 -4.34 -10.40
CA ASP A 74 -6.71 -5.21 -9.27
C ASP A 74 -5.88 -4.76 -8.04
N PRO A 75 -6.50 -4.59 -6.86
CA PRO A 75 -5.81 -4.10 -5.67
C PRO A 75 -4.78 -5.10 -5.13
N LEU A 76 -4.99 -6.40 -5.27
CA LEU A 76 -4.03 -7.42 -4.85
C LEU A 76 -2.79 -7.38 -5.72
N GLU A 77 -2.95 -7.22 -7.04
CA GLU A 77 -1.82 -7.04 -7.96
C GLU A 77 -1.01 -5.79 -7.61
N LEU A 78 -1.67 -4.65 -7.40
CA LEU A 78 -1.00 -3.41 -6.98
C LEU A 78 -0.26 -3.59 -5.65
N TRP A 79 -0.90 -4.22 -4.67
CA TRP A 79 -0.31 -4.49 -3.36
C TRP A 79 0.95 -5.35 -3.47
N LYS A 80 0.90 -6.43 -4.27
CA LYS A 80 2.06 -7.30 -4.54
C LYS A 80 3.21 -6.55 -5.20
N ASN A 81 2.92 -5.72 -6.21
CA ASN A 81 3.95 -4.94 -6.91
C ASN A 81 4.64 -3.94 -5.98
N LEU A 82 3.88 -3.26 -5.12
CA LEU A 82 4.44 -2.35 -4.10
C LEU A 82 5.29 -3.11 -3.08
N LYS A 83 4.81 -4.29 -2.65
CA LYS A 83 5.54 -5.16 -1.74
C LYS A 83 6.86 -5.63 -2.34
N GLU A 84 6.84 -6.20 -3.54
CA GLU A 84 8.04 -6.66 -4.24
C GLU A 84 9.06 -5.53 -4.41
N ARG A 85 8.59 -4.34 -4.79
CA ARG A 85 9.45 -3.17 -4.95
C ARG A 85 10.11 -2.75 -3.64
N PHE A 86 9.40 -2.70 -2.52
CA PHE A 86 9.88 -2.03 -1.30
C PHE A 86 10.18 -2.95 -0.09
N ASP A 87 9.86 -4.25 -0.14
CA ASP A 87 10.10 -5.17 0.99
C ASP A 87 11.58 -5.29 1.37
N HIS A 88 12.50 -5.03 0.43
CA HIS A 88 13.93 -4.99 0.72
C HIS A 88 14.28 -3.95 1.81
N GLN A 89 13.47 -2.92 2.02
CA GLN A 89 13.68 -1.97 3.11
C GLN A 89 13.47 -2.57 4.50
N LYS A 90 12.74 -3.68 4.63
CA LYS A 90 12.67 -4.46 5.88
C LYS A 90 14.04 -4.97 6.32
N THR A 91 14.91 -5.29 5.35
CA THR A 91 16.24 -5.83 5.62
C THR A 91 17.24 -4.78 6.10
N VAL A 92 17.00 -3.49 5.83
CA VAL A 92 17.92 -2.40 6.16
C VAL A 92 17.77 -1.94 7.62
N ILE A 93 16.60 -2.15 8.23
CA ILE A 93 16.28 -1.71 9.60
C ILE A 93 16.65 -2.76 10.67
N LEU A 94 16.88 -4.01 10.28
CA LEU A 94 17.43 -4.99 11.22
C LEU A 94 18.88 -4.61 11.56
N PRO A 95 19.21 -4.29 12.82
CA PRO A 95 20.60 -4.17 13.22
C PRO A 95 21.27 -5.49 12.86
N LYS A 96 22.41 -5.43 12.15
CA LYS A 96 23.36 -6.54 12.17
C LYS A 96 23.64 -6.80 13.65
N ALA A 97 23.00 -7.80 14.23
CA ALA A 97 23.48 -8.45 15.43
C ALA A 97 24.86 -8.98 15.03
N ARG A 98 25.89 -8.17 15.30
CA ARG A 98 27.26 -8.62 15.24
C ARG A 98 27.34 -9.63 16.37
N TYR A 99 27.35 -10.90 16.00
CA TYR A 99 27.83 -11.96 16.87
C TYR A 99 29.27 -11.59 17.24
N ASP A 100 29.50 -11.36 18.53
CA ASP A 100 30.83 -11.49 19.14
C ASP A 100 31.14 -12.98 19.36
#